data_AF-A0A942I9L7-F1
#
_entry.id   AF-A0A942I9L7-F1
#
_cell.length_a   1.000
_cell.length_b   1.000
_cell.length_c   1.000
_cell.angle_alpha   90.00
_cell.angle_beta   90.00
_cell.angle_gamma   90.00
#
_symmetry.space_group_name_H-M   'P 1'
#
loop_
_entity.id
_entity.type
_entity.pdbx_description
1 polymer ?
#
loop_
_entity_poly.entity_id
_entity_poly.type
_entity_poly.pdbx_seq_one_letter_code
_entity_poly.pdbx_strand_id
1 'polypeptide(L)' 'ANSYSQIHQYALAQQDWLKTFLKLPSGIPSQDTFERIFALLKPTAWQARFLVSRAFYFWTDRAV' A
#
# COMPACT_ATOMS: atom_id res chain seq x y z
N ALA A 1 -7.03 3.07 -7.32
CA ALA A 1 -8.15 2.91 -6.37
C ALA A 1 -8.38 4.27 -5.75
N ASN A 2 -9.60 4.77 -5.79
CA ASN A 2 -9.93 6.14 -5.35
C ASN A 2 -10.60 6.14 -3.95
N SER A 3 -10.70 4.98 -3.30
CA SER A 3 -11.21 4.85 -1.93
C SER A 3 -10.64 3.64 -1.20
N TYR A 4 -10.63 3.69 0.13
CA TYR A 4 -10.24 2.56 0.98
C TYR A 4 -11.21 1.37 0.88
N SER A 5 -12.48 1.64 0.53
CA SER A 5 -13.47 0.60 0.22
C SER A 5 -13.00 -0.29 -0.93
N GLN A 6 -12.48 0.31 -2.00
CA GLN A 6 -11.96 -0.43 -3.15
C GLN A 6 -10.72 -1.25 -2.79
N ILE A 7 -9.87 -0.75 -1.89
CA ILE A 7 -8.71 -1.49 -1.39
C ILE A 7 -9.17 -2.74 -0.63
N HIS A 8 -10.16 -2.59 0.26
CA HIS A 8 -10.73 -3.72 0.99
C HIS A 8 -11.35 -4.77 0.05
N GLN A 9 -12.15 -4.34 -0.93
CA GLN A 9 -12.75 -5.24 -1.92
C GLN A 9 -11.70 -5.99 -2.74
N TYR A 10 -10.65 -5.31 -3.19
CA TYR A 10 -9.54 -5.94 -3.90
C TYR A 10 -8.82 -6.96 -3.02
N ALA A 11 -8.55 -6.60 -1.76
CA ALA A 11 -7.87 -7.49 -0.82
C ALA A 11 -8.70 -8.74 -0.49
N LEU A 12 -10.03 -8.62 -0.44
CA LEU A 12 -10.92 -9.79 -0.35
C LEU A 12 -10.83 -10.66 -1.60
N ALA A 13 -10.87 -10.08 -2.80
CA ALA A 13 -10.77 -10.81 -4.06
C ALA A 13 -9.42 -11.53 -4.24
N GLN A 14 -8.35 -10.98 -3.65
CA GLN A 14 -6.98 -11.53 -3.73
C GLN A 14 -6.53 -12.21 -2.44
N GLN A 15 -7.45 -12.52 -1.52
CA GLN A 15 -7.10 -13.01 -0.18
C GLN A 15 -6.20 -14.26 -0.24
N ASP A 16 -6.47 -15.20 -1.14
CA ASP A 16 -5.70 -16.44 -1.24
C ASP A 16 -4.27 -16.18 -1.73
N TRP A 17 -4.09 -15.26 -2.68
CA TRP A 17 -2.77 -14.82 -3.09
C TRP A 17 -2.04 -14.09 -1.95
N LEU A 18 -2.71 -13.20 -1.23
CA LEU A 18 -2.14 -12.47 -0.10
C LEU A 18 -1.65 -13.41 1.01
N LYS A 19 -2.37 -14.50 1.28
CA LYS A 19 -1.97 -15.53 2.26
C LYS A 19 -0.66 -16.24 1.92
N THR A 20 -0.19 -16.19 0.67
CA THR A 20 1.08 -16.83 0.30
C THR A 20 2.30 -16.13 0.90
N PHE A 21 2.20 -14.84 1.22
CA PHE A 21 3.30 -14.06 1.78
C PHE A 21 2.94 -13.24 3.03
N LEU A 22 1.64 -13.06 3.34
CA LEU A 22 1.17 -12.42 4.56
C LEU A 22 0.49 -13.41 5.49
N LYS A 23 0.89 -13.41 6.77
CA LYS A 23 0.13 -14.08 7.82
C LYS A 23 -1.08 -13.21 8.16
N LEU A 24 -2.28 -13.70 7.85
CA LEU A 24 -3.55 -13.01 8.09
C LEU A 24 -4.36 -13.73 9.18
N PRO A 25 -3.92 -13.73 10.45
CA PRO A 25 -4.59 -14.46 11.53
C PRO A 25 -6.01 -13.96 11.80
N SER A 26 -6.28 -12.68 11.51
CA SER A 26 -7.60 -12.04 11.65
C SER A 26 -8.27 -11.75 10.30
N GLY A 27 -7.78 -12.32 9.21
CA GLY A 27 -8.28 -12.05 7.86
C GLY A 27 -7.86 -10.68 7.29
N ILE A 28 -8.59 -10.22 6.27
CA ILE A 28 -8.33 -8.95 5.59
C ILE A 28 -8.84 -7.78 6.47
N PRO A 29 -8.00 -6.76 6.74
CA PRO A 29 -8.40 -5.58 7.50
C PRO A 29 -9.60 -4.85 6.88
N SER A 30 -10.43 -4.23 7.71
CA SER A 30 -11.54 -3.40 7.25
C SER A 30 -11.07 -2.11 6.57
N GLN A 31 -11.97 -1.45 5.85
CA GLN A 31 -11.74 -0.11 5.29
C GLN A 31 -11.17 0.86 6.34
N ASP A 32 -11.82 0.96 7.50
CA ASP A 32 -11.41 1.88 8.58
C ASP A 32 -10.02 1.55 9.12
N THR A 33 -9.66 0.26 9.10
CA THR A 33 -8.32 -0.18 9.51
C THR A 33 -7.26 0.30 8.51
N PHE A 34 -7.55 0.22 7.20
CA PHE A 34 -6.68 0.81 6.19
C PHE A 34 -6.56 2.32 6.38
N GLU A 35 -7.68 3.03 6.51
CA GLU A 35 -7.69 4.48 6.75
C GLU A 35 -6.78 4.88 7.93
N ARG A 36 -6.94 4.19 9.07
CA ARG A 36 -6.14 4.47 10.26
C ARG A 36 -4.66 4.19 10.04
N ILE A 37 -4.31 3.07 9.41
CA ILE A 37 -2.91 2.73 9.13
C ILE A 37 -2.28 3.76 8.20
N PHE A 38 -2.96 4.11 7.11
CA PHE A 38 -2.45 5.10 6.16
C PHE A 38 -2.36 6.51 6.76
N ALA A 39 -3.27 6.89 7.65
CA ALA A 39 -3.18 8.14 8.40
C ALA A 39 -1.99 8.19 9.38
N LEU A 40 -1.58 7.04 9.93
CA LEU A 40 -0.41 6.93 10.80
C LEU A 40 0.92 6.97 10.04
N LEU A 41 0.91 6.67 8.73
CA LEU A 41 2.11 6.78 7.90
C LEU A 41 2.43 8.26 7.68
N LYS A 42 3.58 8.73 8.21
CA LYS A 42 4.09 10.09 7.95
C LYS A 42 4.37 10.26 6.45
N PRO A 43 3.60 11.05 5.69
CA PRO A 43 3.72 11.11 4.24
C PRO A 43 5.11 11.57 3.79
N THR A 44 5.68 12.54 4.51
CA THR A 44 7.01 13.11 4.23
C THR A 44 8.15 12.11 4.46
N ALA A 45 8.07 11.30 5.53
CA ALA A 45 9.05 10.26 5.80
C ALA A 45 8.97 9.13 4.77
N TRP A 46 7.76 8.83 4.30
CA TRP A 46 7.50 7.86 3.25
C TRP A 46 8.08 8.35 1.91
N GLN A 47 7.71 9.57 1.49
CA GLN A 47 8.19 10.20 0.26
C GLN A 47 9.73 10.31 0.24
N ALA A 48 10.36 10.75 1.32
CA ALA A 48 11.81 10.84 1.41
C ALA A 48 12.50 9.48 1.19
N ARG A 49 11.89 8.38 1.67
CA ARG A 49 12.47 7.03 1.51
C ARG A 49 12.32 6.51 0.08
N PHE A 50 11.20 6.80 -0.58
CA PHE A 50 11.01 6.47 -1.99
C PHE A 50 11.91 7.28 -2.92
N LEU A 51 12.14 8.57 -2.61
CA LEU A 51 13.06 9.41 -3.37
C LEU A 51 14.51 8.96 -3.19
N VAL A 52 14.97 8.65 -1.98
CA VAL A 52 16.35 8.19 -1.75
C VAL A 52 16.70 6.86 -2.45
N SER A 53 15.71 6.01 -2.78
CA SER A 53 15.94 4.84 -3.63
C SER A 53 16.36 5.25 -5.05
N ARG A 54 17.64 5.06 -5.37
CA ARG A 54 18.27 5.35 -6.67
C ARG A 54 17.56 4.71 -7.90
N ALA A 55 16.73 3.69 -7.68
CA ALA A 55 15.91 3.06 -8.72
C ALA A 55 14.68 3.89 -9.11
N PHE A 56 14.14 4.72 -8.20
CA PHE A 56 12.95 5.52 -8.47
C PHE A 56 13.29 6.78 -9.29
N TYR A 57 14.40 7.46 -8.96
CA TYR A 57 14.88 8.60 -9.73
C TYR A 57 15.14 8.26 -11.21
N PHE A 58 15.71 7.10 -11.51
CA PHE A 58 15.98 6.71 -12.90
C PHE A 58 14.72 6.39 -13.72
N TRP A 59 13.63 5.95 -13.06
CA TRP A 59 12.39 5.56 -13.72
C TRP A 59 11.50 6.77 -14.06
N THR A 60 11.51 7.83 -13.25
CA THR A 60 10.70 9.05 -13.50
C THR A 60 11.37 10.08 -14.40
N ASP A 61 12.71 10.12 -14.44
CA ASP A 61 13.47 11.16 -15.16
C ASP A 61 13.60 10.89 -16.67
N ARG A 62 13.32 9.66 -17.13
CA ARG A 62 13.40 9.25 -18.55
C ARG A 62 12.08 9.36 -19.34
N ALA A 63 11.05 9.99 -18.77
CA ALA A 63 9.74 10.14 -19.40
C ALA A 63 9.47 11.56 -19.95
N VAL A 64 10.51 12.40 -20.10
CA VAL A 64 10.47 13.68 -20.83
C VAL A 64 11.43 13.63 -21.99
#